data_AF-A0A945Q564-F1
#
_entry.id   AF-A0A945Q564-F1
#
_cell.length_a   1.000
_cell.length_b   1.000
_cell.length_c   1.000
_cell.angle_alpha   90.00
_cell.angle_beta   90.00
_cell.angle_gamma   90.00
#
_symmetry.space_group_name_H-M   'P 1'
#
loop_
_entity.id
_entity.type
_entity.pdbx_description
1 polymer ?
#
loop_
_entity_poly.entity_id
_entity_poly.type
_entity_poly.pdbx_seq_one_letter_code
_entity_poly.pdbx_strand_id
1 'polypeptide(L)'
;LTFQALRLMQQADIALAEADVTDGILERVRRDAEIFQREKTVVPVEKMAAWVSEGKAVVRLGSGDFGRSDQGNQEAAILAEQHIKATVIRGVAEYPSS
;
A
#
# COMPACT_ATOMS: atom_id res chain seq x y z
N LEU A 1 6.03 -9.90 -6.92
CA LEU A 1 4.62 -9.49 -6.82
C LEU A 1 3.74 -10.73 -6.70
N THR A 2 2.90 -10.84 -5.66
CA THR A 2 1.96 -11.97 -5.51
C THR A 2 0.66 -11.70 -6.28
N PHE A 3 -0.08 -12.75 -6.65
CA PHE A 3 -1.39 -12.60 -7.31
C PHE A 3 -2.39 -11.84 -6.44
N GLN A 4 -2.34 -12.04 -5.12
CA GLN A 4 -3.20 -11.33 -4.17
C GLN A 4 -2.92 -9.83 -4.18
N ALA A 5 -1.65 -9.43 -4.14
CA ALA A 5 -1.27 -8.03 -4.21
C ALA A 5 -1.70 -7.39 -5.54
N LEU A 6 -1.43 -8.05 -6.67
CA LEU A 6 -1.85 -7.56 -7.99
C LEU A 6 -3.36 -7.34 -8.07
N ARG A 7 -4.16 -8.30 -7.55
CA ARG A 7 -5.62 -8.17 -7.54
C ARG A 7 -6.09 -6.96 -6.73
N LEU A 8 -5.49 -6.70 -5.57
CA LEU A 8 -5.84 -5.53 -4.74
C LEU A 8 -5.44 -4.22 -5.42
N MET A 9 -4.24 -4.18 -6.04
CA MET A 9 -3.78 -3.03 -6.82
C MET A 9 -4.72 -2.67 -7.97
N GLN A 10 -5.30 -3.66 -8.63
CA GLN A 10 -6.25 -3.46 -9.73
C GLN A 10 -7.65 -3.02 -9.26
N GLN A 11 -7.94 -3.11 -7.96
CA GLN A 11 -9.22 -2.69 -7.38
C GLN A 11 -9.11 -1.35 -6.65
N ALA A 12 -7.90 -0.90 -6.35
CA ALA A 12 -7.65 0.34 -5.61
C ALA A 12 -8.16 1.58 -6.36
N ASP A 13 -8.80 2.48 -5.62
CA ASP A 13 -9.06 3.86 -6.04
C ASP A 13 -7.85 4.76 -5.76
N ILE A 14 -7.07 4.42 -4.73
CA ILE A 14 -5.90 5.21 -4.31
C ILE A 14 -4.74 4.26 -4.03
N ALA A 15 -3.57 4.57 -4.60
CA ALA A 15 -2.32 3.87 -4.34
C ALA A 15 -1.27 4.81 -3.73
N LEU A 16 -0.80 4.46 -2.54
CA LEU A 16 0.31 5.12 -1.86
C LEU A 16 1.57 4.28 -2.09
N ALA A 17 2.55 4.82 -2.79
CA ALA A 17 3.77 4.13 -3.13
C ALA A 17 4.96 4.67 -2.33
N GLU A 18 5.69 3.77 -1.68
CA GLU A 18 7.01 4.07 -1.13
C GLU A 18 8.00 4.42 -2.27
N ALA A 19 9.07 5.13 -1.95
CA ALA A 19 10.03 5.64 -2.95
C ALA A 19 10.81 4.52 -3.68
N ASP A 20 10.82 3.31 -3.14
CA ASP A 20 11.49 2.14 -3.70
C ASP A 20 10.58 1.31 -4.63
N VAL A 21 9.33 1.72 -4.82
CA VAL A 21 8.39 1.07 -5.74
C VAL A 21 8.68 1.53 -7.17
N THR A 22 9.01 0.57 -8.03
CA THR A 22 9.35 0.85 -9.43
C THR A 22 8.13 1.19 -10.29
N ASP A 23 8.35 1.99 -11.35
CA ASP A 23 7.29 2.37 -12.30
C ASP A 23 6.57 1.14 -12.89
N GLY A 24 7.30 0.06 -13.20
CA GLY A 24 6.71 -1.17 -13.73
C GLY A 24 5.73 -1.86 -12.78
N ILE A 25 5.81 -1.61 -11.46
CA ILE A 25 4.79 -2.04 -10.48
C ILE A 25 3.62 -1.06 -10.47
N LEU A 26 3.90 0.25 -10.53
CA LEU A 26 2.85 1.29 -10.54
C LEU A 26 1.96 1.20 -11.78
N GLU A 27 2.51 0.83 -12.92
CA GLU A 27 1.75 0.55 -14.16
C GLU A 27 0.70 -0.57 -14.01
N ARG A 28 0.80 -1.40 -12.96
CA ARG A 28 -0.15 -2.49 -12.68
C ARG A 28 -1.29 -2.07 -11.76
N VAL A 29 -1.21 -0.89 -11.17
CA VAL A 29 -2.31 -0.28 -10.41
C VAL A 29 -3.46 0.01 -11.39
N ARG A 30 -4.70 0.01 -10.87
CA ARG A 30 -5.88 0.41 -11.63
C ARG A 30 -5.64 1.73 -12.35
N ARG A 31 -5.99 1.81 -13.64
CA ARG A 31 -5.61 2.91 -14.53
C ARG A 31 -6.12 4.29 -14.08
N ASP A 32 -7.28 4.32 -13.47
CA ASP A 32 -7.97 5.52 -12.97
C ASP A 32 -7.73 5.76 -11.47
N ALA A 33 -6.86 4.98 -10.82
CA ALA A 33 -6.50 5.22 -9.44
C ALA A 33 -5.65 6.50 -9.31
N GLU A 34 -5.82 7.20 -8.19
CA GLU A 34 -4.95 8.29 -7.79
C GLU A 34 -3.68 7.71 -7.15
N ILE A 35 -2.50 8.06 -7.69
CA ILE A 35 -1.21 7.52 -7.23
C ILE A 35 -0.41 8.62 -6.54
N PHE A 36 -0.04 8.39 -5.27
CA PHE A 36 0.84 9.26 -4.49
C PHE A 36 2.17 8.54 -4.21
N GLN A 37 3.29 9.11 -4.66
CA GLN A 37 4.62 8.57 -4.37
C GLN A 37 5.25 9.32 -3.18
N ARG A 38 5.83 8.59 -2.23
CA ARG A 38 6.39 9.15 -0.97
C ARG A 38 7.47 10.20 -1.20
N GLU A 39 8.26 10.06 -2.26
CA GLU A 39 9.26 11.05 -2.65
C GLU A 39 8.65 12.42 -3.02
N LYS A 40 7.36 12.45 -3.39
CA LYS A 40 6.61 13.65 -3.79
C LYS A 40 5.62 14.11 -2.73
N THR A 41 5.06 13.19 -1.94
CA THR A 41 3.99 13.51 -0.99
C THR A 41 3.98 12.53 0.18
N VAL A 42 4.02 13.07 1.40
CA VAL A 42 3.80 12.29 2.62
C VAL A 42 2.30 12.28 2.92
N VAL A 43 1.69 11.08 2.88
CA VAL A 43 0.28 10.89 3.23
C VAL A 43 0.17 10.32 4.64
N PRO A 44 -0.47 11.03 5.59
CA PRO A 44 -0.63 10.56 6.95
C PRO A 44 -1.76 9.51 7.07
N VAL A 45 -1.73 8.69 8.13
CA VAL A 45 -2.67 7.57 8.32
C VAL A 45 -4.11 8.05 8.44
N GLU A 46 -4.33 9.21 9.04
CA GLU A 46 -5.64 9.82 9.22
C GLU A 46 -6.28 10.15 7.86
N LYS A 47 -5.47 10.50 6.86
CA LYS A 47 -5.96 10.73 5.49
C LYS A 47 -6.37 9.42 4.82
N MET A 48 -5.64 8.33 5.06
CA MET A 48 -6.06 7.00 4.61
C MET A 48 -7.39 6.60 5.22
N ALA A 49 -7.54 6.84 6.53
CA ALA A 49 -8.77 6.54 7.25
C ALA A 49 -9.98 7.33 6.71
N ALA A 50 -9.78 8.61 6.41
CA ALA A 50 -10.81 9.44 5.78
C ALA A 50 -11.26 8.87 4.42
N TRP A 51 -10.33 8.52 3.55
CA TRP A 51 -10.66 7.92 2.24
C TRP A 51 -11.38 6.58 2.37
N VAL A 52 -10.97 5.71 3.29
CA VAL A 52 -11.66 4.44 3.53
C VAL A 52 -13.07 4.69 4.06
N SER A 53 -13.25 5.68 4.93
CA SER A 53 -14.56 6.09 5.45
C SER A 53 -15.47 6.67 4.36
N GLU A 54 -14.89 7.27 3.31
CA GLU A 54 -15.58 7.69 2.08
C GLU A 54 -15.91 6.51 1.13
N GLY A 55 -15.52 5.29 1.48
CA GLY A 55 -15.75 4.09 0.69
C GLY A 55 -14.70 3.80 -0.38
N LYS A 56 -13.54 4.48 -0.35
CA LYS A 56 -12.46 4.27 -1.32
C LYS A 56 -11.59 3.07 -0.94
N ALA A 57 -11.23 2.27 -1.94
CA ALA A 57 -10.24 1.22 -1.79
C ALA A 57 -8.83 1.82 -1.81
N VAL A 58 -8.13 1.78 -0.69
CA VAL A 58 -6.77 2.33 -0.53
C VAL A 58 -5.76 1.20 -0.43
N VAL A 59 -4.68 1.26 -1.20
CA VAL A 59 -3.53 0.35 -1.08
C VAL A 59 -2.26 1.13 -0.77
N ARG A 60 -1.41 0.55 0.10
CA ARG A 60 -0.05 1.02 0.34
C ARG A 60 0.94 -0.01 -0.21
N LEU A 61 1.83 0.45 -1.09
CA LEU A 61 2.79 -0.36 -1.82
C LEU A 61 4.19 -0.03 -1.32
N GLY A 62 4.97 -1.05 -0.98
CA GLY A 62 6.40 -0.94 -0.74
C GLY A 62 7.13 -2.13 -1.32
N SER A 63 8.46 -2.02 -1.45
CA SER A 63 9.29 -3.12 -1.93
C SER A 63 9.45 -4.23 -0.87
N GLY A 64 9.89 -5.42 -1.31
CA GLY A 64 10.18 -6.55 -0.42
C GLY A 64 8.94 -7.15 0.28
N ASP A 65 9.09 -7.52 1.55
CA ASP A 65 8.00 -8.07 2.39
C ASP A 65 7.46 -6.98 3.34
N PHE A 66 6.37 -6.33 2.93
CA PHE A 66 5.70 -5.29 3.72
C PHE A 66 5.22 -5.78 5.09
N GLY A 67 5.00 -7.09 5.27
CA GLY A 67 4.67 -7.69 6.57
C GLY A 67 5.77 -7.55 7.63
N ARG A 68 7.00 -7.23 7.21
CA ARG A 68 8.14 -6.95 8.11
C ARG A 68 8.34 -5.45 8.35
N SER A 69 7.49 -4.59 7.78
CA SER A 69 7.57 -3.14 7.96
C SER A 69 7.00 -2.74 9.31
N ASP A 70 7.83 -2.18 10.19
CA ASP A 70 7.39 -1.59 11.47
C ASP A 70 6.38 -0.48 11.24
N GLN A 71 6.62 0.36 10.22
CA GLN A 71 5.69 1.40 9.81
C GLN A 71 4.35 0.79 9.38
N GLY A 72 4.35 -0.19 8.47
CA GLY A 72 3.12 -0.81 7.99
C GLY A 72 2.29 -1.42 9.12
N ASN A 73 2.95 -2.05 10.09
CA ASN A 73 2.29 -2.63 11.27
C ASN A 73 1.71 -1.55 12.20
N GLN A 74 2.44 -0.45 12.42
CA GLN A 74 1.96 0.69 13.21
C GLN A 74 0.73 1.34 12.57
N GLU A 75 0.76 1.59 11.26
CA GLU A 75 -0.37 2.19 10.54
C GLU A 75 -1.60 1.29 10.57
N ALA A 76 -1.42 -0.03 10.42
CA ALA A 76 -2.51 -1.00 10.55
C ALA A 76 -3.12 -1.01 11.95
N ALA A 77 -2.32 -0.84 13.00
CA ALA A 77 -2.81 -0.74 14.38
C ALA A 77 -3.65 0.53 14.59
N ILE A 78 -3.19 1.68 14.10
CA ILE A 78 -3.93 2.95 14.17
C ILE A 78 -5.28 2.84 13.43
N LEU A 79 -5.29 2.22 12.24
CA LEU A 79 -6.53 1.98 11.49
C LEU A 79 -7.48 1.04 12.25
N ALA A 80 -6.94 0.02 12.92
CA ALA A 80 -7.74 -0.90 13.71
C ALA A 80 -8.40 -0.22 14.92
N GLU A 81 -7.73 0.73 15.58
CA GLU A 81 -8.31 1.56 16.64
C GLU A 81 -9.51 2.38 16.15
N GLN A 82 -9.54 2.72 14.86
CA GLN A 82 -10.64 3.43 14.20
C GLN A 82 -11.68 2.48 13.57
N HIS A 83 -11.63 1.19 13.89
CA HIS A 83 -12.49 0.14 13.32
C HIS A 83 -12.36 -0.01 11.80
N ILE A 84 -11.25 0.43 11.21
CA ILE A 84 -10.94 0.28 9.80
C ILE A 84 -10.14 -1.00 9.59
N LYS A 85 -10.65 -1.88 8.73
CA LYS A 85 -9.98 -3.13 8.41
C LYS A 85 -8.80 -2.90 7.47
N ALA A 86 -7.59 -2.99 7.99
CA ALA A 86 -6.36 -3.11 7.20
C ALA A 86 -5.94 -4.58 7.06
N THR A 87 -5.33 -4.95 5.94
CA THR A 87 -4.75 -6.29 5.75
C THR A 87 -3.38 -6.15 5.11
N VAL A 88 -2.36 -6.68 5.76
CA VAL A 88 -0.99 -6.65 5.24
C VAL A 88 -0.77 -7.87 4.37
N ILE A 89 -0.47 -7.64 3.08
CA ILE A 89 -0.12 -8.71 2.15
C ILE A 89 1.39 -8.87 2.15
N ARG A 90 1.85 -10.08 2.48
CA ARG A 90 3.28 -10.40 2.42
C ARG A 90 3.77 -10.35 0.98
N GLY A 91 4.89 -9.67 0.79
CA GLY A 91 5.56 -9.62 -0.50
C GLY A 91 6.56 -10.76 -0.66
N VAL A 92 7.31 -10.70 -1.75
CA VAL A 92 8.42 -11.63 -2.00
C VAL A 92 9.68 -10.93 -1.51
N ALA A 93 10.36 -11.49 -0.51
CA ALA A 93 11.64 -10.97 -0.08
C ALA A 93 12.69 -11.19 -1.20
N GLU A 94 13.52 -10.18 -1.47
CA GLU A 94 14.78 -10.44 -2.18
C GLU A 94 15.60 -11.41 -1.34
N TYR A 95 15.95 -12.56 -1.92
CA TYR A 95 17.02 -13.38 -1.38
C TYR A 95 18.34 -12.72 -1.78
N PRO A 96 19.30 -12.54 -0.87
CA PRO A 96 20.61 -12.02 -1.25
C PRO A 96 21.21 -12.96 -2.30
N SER A 97 21.55 -12.39 -3.46
CA SER A 97 22.39 -13.05 -4.45
C SER A 97 23.68 -13.49 -3.74
N SER A 98 23.92 -14.80 -3.73
CA SER A 98 25.14 -15.40 -3.18
C SER A 98 26.38 -14.92 -3.93
#